data_AF-A0A246FID8-F1
#
_entry.id   AF-A0A246FID8-F1
#
_cell.length_a   1.000
_cell.length_b   1.000
_cell.length_c   1.000
_cell.angle_alpha   90.00
_cell.angle_beta   90.00
_cell.angle_gamma   90.00
#
_symmetry.space_group_name_H-M   'P 1'
#
loop_
_entity.id
_entity.type
_entity.pdbx_description
1 polymer ?
#
loop_
_entity_poly.entity_id
_entity_poly.type
_entity_poly.pdbx_seq_one_letter_code
_entity_poly.pdbx_strand_id
1 'polypeptide(L)'
;MHVLDIIALSPQETFLVGYPTEKMLPGAWELRRNGEAVATVDVTGEAETEADQKGKLAPPSVVMCRGAVDKKQFDFTRDEVTLVRVE
;
A
#
# COMPACT_ATOMS: atom_id res chain seq x y z
N MET A 1 0.44 4.66 -6.09
CA MET A 1 -0.70 3.85 -5.59
C MET A 1 -1.42 4.61 -4.47
N HIS A 2 -2.75 4.58 -4.42
CA HIS A 2 -3.51 5.02 -3.23
C HIS A 2 -3.68 3.85 -2.26
N VAL A 3 -3.33 4.05 -0.99
CA VAL A 3 -3.39 3.02 0.05
C VAL A 3 -4.65 3.21 0.88
N LEU A 4 -5.44 2.15 0.99
CA LEU A 4 -6.71 2.11 1.72
C LEU A 4 -6.57 1.46 3.09
N ASP A 5 -5.65 0.50 3.21
CA ASP A 5 -5.38 -0.15 4.48
C ASP A 5 -3.95 -0.67 4.56
N ILE A 6 -3.49 -0.87 5.80
CA ILE A 6 -2.18 -1.42 6.14
C ILE A 6 -2.39 -2.59 7.10
N ILE A 7 -1.80 -3.73 6.76
CA ILE A 7 -1.89 -4.96 7.52
C ILE A 7 -0.46 -5.39 7.87
N ALA A 8 -0.04 -5.17 9.11
CA ALA A 8 1.23 -5.68 9.60
C ALA A 8 1.10 -7.20 9.87
N LEU A 9 1.84 -8.00 9.12
CA LEU A 9 1.88 -9.46 9.31
C LEU A 9 2.92 -9.86 10.36
N SER A 10 4.05 -9.16 10.36
CA SER A 10 5.15 -9.36 11.29
C SER A 10 5.93 -8.04 11.45
N PRO A 11 6.93 -7.98 12.35
CA PRO A 11 7.81 -6.81 12.44
C PRO A 11 8.60 -6.51 11.15
N GLN A 12 8.63 -7.43 10.18
CA GLN A 12 9.42 -7.34 8.96
C GLN A 12 8.56 -7.32 7.70
N GLU A 13 7.29 -7.70 7.78
CA GLU A 13 6.41 -7.85 6.62
C GLU A 13 5.09 -7.12 6.85
N THR A 14 4.73 -6.32 5.85
CA THR A 14 3.52 -5.51 5.83
C THR A 14 2.85 -5.67 4.47
N PHE A 15 1.52 -5.81 4.49
CA PHE A 15 0.69 -5.72 3.30
C PHE A 15 0.05 -4.34 3.22
N LEU A 16 0.11 -3.73 2.04
CA LEU A 16 -0.56 -2.48 1.72
C LEU A 16 -1.70 -2.79 0.75
N VAL A 17 -2.93 -2.46 1.15
CA VAL A 17 -4.12 -2.70 0.33
C VAL A 17 -4.50 -1.40 -0.34
N GLY A 18 -4.79 -1.42 -1.64
CA GLY A 18 -5.28 -0.22 -2.32
C GLY A 18 -5.34 -0.31 -3.83
N TYR A 19 -5.32 0.84 -4.49
CA TYR A 19 -5.45 0.93 -5.95
C TYR A 19 -4.13 1.38 -6.58
N PRO A 20 -3.37 0.46 -7.19
CA PRO A 20 -2.21 0.78 -7.99
C PRO A 20 -2.64 1.57 -9.22
N THR A 21 -1.94 2.67 -9.49
CA THR A 21 -2.10 3.44 -10.73
C THR A 21 -1.20 2.91 -11.84
N GLU A 22 -0.21 2.09 -11.46
CA GLU A 22 0.78 1.47 -12.33
C GLU A 22 1.20 0.13 -11.71
N LYS A 23 1.91 -0.69 -12.50
CA LYS A 23 2.45 -1.96 -12.01
C LYS A 23 3.45 -1.71 -10.90
N MET A 24 3.23 -2.34 -9.74
CA MET A 24 4.15 -2.22 -8.62
C MET A 24 5.41 -3.03 -8.90
N LEU A 25 6.55 -2.34 -9.08
CA LEU A 25 7.84 -2.98 -9.30
C LEU A 25 8.56 -3.20 -7.97
N PRO A 26 9.32 -4.31 -7.84
CA PRO A 26 10.12 -4.54 -6.65
C PRO A 26 11.14 -3.44 -6.38
N GLY A 27 11.44 -3.18 -5.11
CA GLY A 27 12.43 -2.21 -4.65
C GLY A 27 11.86 -1.20 -3.63
N ALA A 28 12.58 -0.10 -3.40
CA ALA A 28 12.21 0.89 -2.41
C ALA A 28 11.06 1.80 -2.86
N TRP A 29 10.06 1.95 -1.99
CA TRP A 29 8.94 2.86 -2.14
C TRP A 29 8.73 3.66 -0.86
N GLU A 30 8.36 4.92 -1.01
CA GLU A 30 7.96 5.80 0.08
C GLU A 30 6.45 5.71 0.31
N LEU A 31 6.10 5.41 1.55
CA LEU A 31 4.75 5.60 2.05
C LEU A 31 4.61 7.05 2.53
N ARG A 32 3.66 7.75 1.94
CA ARG A 32 3.39 9.15 2.20
C ARG A 32 2.01 9.33 2.81
N ARG A 33 1.90 10.19 3.80
CA ARG A 33 0.65 10.64 4.43
C ARG A 33 0.48 12.12 4.14
N ASN A 34 -0.58 12.50 3.44
CA ASN A 34 -0.85 13.89 3.02
C ASN A 34 0.36 14.54 2.29
N GLY A 35 1.07 13.74 1.50
CA GLY A 35 2.27 14.16 0.75
C GLY A 35 3.59 14.11 1.53
N GLU A 36 3.57 13.92 2.85
CA GLU A 36 4.76 13.79 3.69
C GLU A 36 5.24 12.33 3.73
N ALA A 37 6.53 12.09 3.47
CA ALA A 37 7.11 10.75 3.60
C ALA A 37 7.20 10.34 5.08
N VAL A 38 6.55 9.24 5.43
CA VAL A 38 6.46 8.75 6.82
C VAL A 38 7.14 7.39 7.02
N ALA A 39 7.30 6.61 5.95
CA ALA A 39 8.06 5.36 5.98
C ALA A 39 8.61 5.03 4.59
N THR A 40 9.67 4.22 4.57
CA THR A 40 10.16 3.56 3.35
C THR A 40 9.94 2.06 3.51
N VAL A 41 9.40 1.43 2.48
CA VAL A 41 9.17 -0.01 2.42
C VAL A 41 9.81 -0.58 1.16
N ASP A 42 10.23 -1.83 1.22
CA ASP A 42 10.75 -2.57 0.07
C ASP A 42 9.62 -3.43 -0.50
N VAL A 43 9.04 -3.01 -1.63
CA VAL A 43 8.01 -3.77 -2.34
C VAL A 43 8.64 -5.05 -2.89
N THR A 44 7.99 -6.18 -2.64
CA THR A 44 8.44 -7.50 -3.09
C THR A 44 7.51 -8.12 -4.13
N GLY A 45 6.26 -7.68 -4.19
CA GLY A 45 5.28 -8.16 -5.16
C GLY A 45 3.90 -7.53 -5.00
N GLU A 46 3.02 -7.88 -5.93
CA GLU A 46 1.63 -7.46 -5.99
C GLU A 46 0.73 -8.66 -6.29
N ALA A 47 -0.40 -8.75 -5.59
CA ALA A 47 -1.45 -9.71 -5.84
C ALA A 47 -2.79 -8.97 -6.01
N GLU A 48 -3.50 -9.24 -7.10
CA GLU A 48 -4.86 -8.75 -7.30
C GLU A 48 -5.81 -9.48 -6.34
N THR A 49 -6.75 -8.76 -5.72
CA THR A 49 -7.83 -9.43 -4.98
C THR A 49 -8.93 -9.89 -5.94
N GLU A 50 -9.58 -11.01 -5.64
CA GLU A 50 -10.65 -11.52 -6.49
C GLU A 50 -11.81 -10.51 -6.56
N ALA A 51 -12.21 -10.13 -7.78
CA ALA A 51 -13.38 -9.29 -7.98
C ALA A 51 -14.64 -10.07 -7.57
N ASP A 52 -15.40 -9.56 -6.59
CA ASP A 52 -16.76 -10.06 -6.36
C ASP A 52 -17.60 -9.77 -7.62
N GLN A 53 -18.40 -10.75 -8.06
CA GLN A 53 -19.14 -10.72 -9.33
C GLN A 53 -20.26 -9.66 -9.40
N LYS A 54 -20.30 -8.73 -8.45
CA LYS A 54 -21.30 -7.65 -8.30
C LYS A 54 -20.67 -6.26 -8.36
N GLY A 55 -20.07 -5.90 -9.48
CA GLY A 55 -20.18 -4.52 -10.01
C GLY A 55 -18.89 -3.72 -10.23
N LYS A 56 -18.78 -3.20 -11.46
CA LYS A 56 -18.16 -1.96 -11.99
C LYS A 56 -16.84 -1.36 -11.46
N LEU A 57 -16.34 -1.69 -10.27
CA LEU A 57 -15.06 -1.19 -9.76
C LEU A 57 -14.02 -2.31 -9.78
N ALA A 58 -12.82 -2.01 -10.28
CA ALA A 58 -11.70 -2.92 -10.18
C ALA A 58 -11.45 -3.21 -8.69
N PRO A 59 -11.17 -4.46 -8.31
CA PRO A 59 -10.86 -4.79 -6.93
C PRO A 59 -9.53 -4.13 -6.52
N PRO A 60 -9.33 -3.81 -5.23
CA PRO A 60 -8.02 -3.34 -4.77
C PRO A 60 -6.96 -4.44 -4.94
N SER A 61 -5.70 -4.05 -5.14
CA SER A 61 -4.57 -4.97 -5.06
C SER A 61 -4.01 -4.98 -3.63
N VAL A 62 -3.36 -6.09 -3.29
CA VAL A 62 -2.50 -6.23 -2.11
C VAL A 62 -1.06 -6.15 -2.57
N VAL A 63 -0.31 -5.19 -2.03
CA VAL A 63 1.12 -5.04 -2.26
C VAL A 63 1.87 -5.62 -1.07
N MET A 64 2.75 -6.57 -1.36
CA MET A 64 3.60 -7.22 -0.37
C MET A 64 4.86 -6.38 -0.18
N CYS A 65 5.15 -6.03 1.07
CA CYS A 65 6.29 -5.19 1.42
C CYS A 65 7.11 -5.78 2.54
N ARG A 66 8.43 -5.58 2.49
CA ARG A 66 9.33 -5.71 3.63
C ARG A 66 9.48 -4.34 4.30
N GLY A 67 9.40 -4.33 5.62
CA GLY A 67 9.46 -3.13 6.44
C GLY A 67 8.27 -3.03 7.38
N ALA A 68 8.54 -2.52 8.58
CA ALA A 68 7.51 -2.22 9.56
C ALA A 68 6.82 -0.90 9.20
N VAL A 69 5.49 -0.92 9.18
CA VAL A 69 4.69 0.31 9.11
C VAL A 69 3.77 0.36 10.30
N ASP A 70 3.88 1.42 11.09
CA ASP A 70 2.97 1.65 12.20
C ASP A 70 1.65 2.25 11.69
N LYS A 71 0.66 1.38 11.48
CA LYS A 71 -0.70 1.76 11.05
C LYS A 71 -1.32 2.85 11.93
N LYS A 72 -0.94 2.96 13.22
CA LYS A 72 -1.52 3.95 14.15
C LYS A 72 -1.19 5.39 13.77
N GLN A 73 -0.22 5.61 12.87
CA GLN A 73 0.13 6.93 12.37
C GLN A 73 -0.84 7.46 11.30
N PHE A 74 -1.83 6.65 10.88
CA PHE A 74 -2.74 6.96 9.78
C PHE A 74 -4.20 6.95 10.24
N ASP A 75 -4.94 7.98 9.88
CA ASP A 75 -6.40 8.01 9.89
C ASP A 75 -6.92 7.94 8.45
N PHE A 76 -7.19 6.73 7.94
CA PHE A 76 -7.64 6.50 6.56
C PHE A 76 -8.99 7.16 6.19
N THR A 77 -9.69 7.76 7.16
CA THR A 77 -10.91 8.56 6.89
C THR A 77 -10.60 10.01 6.55
N ARG A 78 -9.40 10.48 6.86
CA ARG A 78 -8.97 11.89 6.71
C ARG A 78 -7.68 12.05 5.92
N ASP A 79 -6.77 11.11 6.09
CA ASP A 79 -5.46 11.14 5.48
C ASP A 79 -5.52 10.59 4.05
N GLU A 80 -4.87 11.31 3.14
CA GLU A 80 -4.49 10.76 1.85
C GLU A 80 -3.21 9.95 2.01
N VAL A 81 -3.30 8.63 1.89
CA VAL A 81 -2.14 7.74 1.98
C VAL A 81 -1.76 7.26 0.59
N THR A 82 -0.51 7.52 0.20
CA THR A 82 0.01 7.14 -1.12
C THR A 82 1.33 6.40 -0.99
N LEU A 83 1.57 5.51 -1.94
CA LEU A 83 2.83 4.80 -2.10
C LEU A 83 3.46 5.24 -3.42
N VAL A 84 4.68 5.78 -3.33
CA VAL A 84 5.42 6.41 -4.44
C VAL A 84 6.80 5.79 -4.55
N ARG A 85 7.27 5.51 -5.76
CA ARG A 85 8.57 4.91 -5.97
C ARG A 85 9.69 5.90 -5.64
N VAL A 86 10.73 5.43 -4.95
CA VAL A 86 11.96 6.20 -4.78
C VAL A 86 12.79 6.04 -6.05
N GLU A 87 13.07 7.14 -6.76
CA GLU A 87 13.96 7.15 -7.92
C GLU A 87 15.44 7.01 -7.52
#